data_AF-A0A3D3ZYZ5-F1
#
_entry.id   AF-A0A3D3ZYZ5-F1
#
_cell.length_a   1.000
_cell.length_b   1.000
_cell.length_c   1.000
_cell.angle_alpha   90.00
_cell.angle_beta   90.00
_cell.angle_gamma   90.00
#
_symmetry.space_group_name_H-M   'P 1'
#
loop_
_entity.id
_entity.type
_entity.pdbx_description
1 polymer ?
#
loop_
_entity_poly.entity_id
_entity_poly.type
_entity_poly.pdbx_seq_one_letter_code
_entity_poly.pdbx_strand_id
1 'polypeptide(L)'
;MKKILVIAALLSYSSVAAAGEFNPVLDIGDNAPKWEKLPSITDKEIAFDHFKEHKILVVAFTCNSCPYAVDYEDRLVAFAK
;
A
#
# COMPACT_ATOMS: atom_id res chain seq x y z
N MET A 1 -36.67 9.61 36.00
CA MET A 1 -35.36 10.28 36.14
C MET A 1 -34.20 9.27 36.08
N LYS A 2 -34.09 8.31 37.00
CA LYS A 2 -33.04 7.25 36.98
C LYS A 2 -32.93 6.48 35.64
N LYS A 3 -34.07 6.10 35.04
CA LYS A 3 -34.09 5.38 33.74
C LYS A 3 -33.62 6.23 32.55
N ILE A 4 -33.90 7.54 32.58
CA ILE A 4 -33.46 8.48 31.54
C ILE A 4 -31.94 8.70 31.63
N LEU A 5 -31.40 8.73 32.86
CA LEU A 5 -29.97 8.86 33.10
C LEU A 5 -29.17 7.62 32.61
N VAL A 6 -29.74 6.42 32.77
CA VAL A 6 -29.13 5.16 32.31
C VAL A 6 -29.10 5.07 30.77
N ILE A 7 -30.17 5.50 30.10
CA ILE A 7 -30.24 5.51 28.63
C ILE A 7 -29.25 6.52 28.04
N ALA A 8 -29.09 7.69 28.66
CA ALA A 8 -28.11 8.69 28.24
C ALA A 8 -26.66 8.18 28.37
N ALA A 9 -26.34 7.43 29.43
CA ALA A 9 -25.02 6.85 29.64
C ALA A 9 -24.67 5.71 28.65
N LEU A 10 -25.69 4.97 28.18
CA LEU A 10 -25.51 3.91 27.17
C LEU A 10 -25.27 4.47 25.77
N LEU A 11 -25.84 5.64 25.43
CA LEU A 11 -25.65 6.30 24.14
C LEU A 11 -24.25 6.92 23.98
N SER A 12 -23.58 7.28 25.08
CA SER A 12 -22.20 7.79 25.06
C SER A 12 -21.12 6.73 24.83
N TYR A 13 -21.48 5.44 24.74
CA TYR A 13 -20.56 4.33 24.44
C TYR A 13 -20.43 4.03 22.94
N SER A 14 -20.81 4.98 22.08
CA SER A 14 -20.49 4.89 20.65
C SER A 14 -18.98 5.10 20.48
N SER A 15 -18.21 4.03 20.61
CA SER A 15 -16.79 4.03 20.27
C SER A 15 -16.65 4.54 18.85
N VAL A 16 -15.91 5.64 18.68
CA VAL A 16 -15.41 6.04 17.36
C VAL A 16 -14.56 4.86 16.89
N ALA A 17 -15.11 4.06 15.97
CA ALA A 17 -14.32 3.03 15.30
C ALA A 17 -13.26 3.78 14.50
N ALA A 18 -12.01 3.78 15.01
CA ALA A 18 -10.87 4.22 14.23
C ALA A 18 -10.81 3.30 13.00
N ALA A 19 -11.18 3.83 11.84
CA ALA A 19 -11.03 3.11 10.59
C ALA A 19 -9.54 2.76 10.47
N GLY A 20 -9.23 1.48 10.26
CA GLY A 20 -7.85 1.03 10.11
C GLY A 20 -7.19 1.75 8.94
N GLU A 21 -6.05 2.38 9.19
CA GLU A 21 -5.26 3.00 8.15
C GLU A 21 -4.67 1.91 7.24
N PHE A 22 -4.96 1.98 5.95
CA PHE A 22 -4.60 0.94 4.99
C PHE A 22 -3.08 0.89 4.71
N ASN A 23 -2.34 1.96 5.05
CA ASN A 23 -0.88 2.03 5.00
C ASN A 23 -0.35 3.07 6.01
N PRO A 24 0.21 2.66 7.17
CA PRO A 24 0.69 3.61 8.18
C PRO A 24 2.07 4.22 7.87
N VAL A 25 2.66 3.93 6.70
CA VAL A 25 4.07 4.26 6.41
C VAL A 25 4.23 5.36 5.36
N LEU A 26 3.38 5.39 4.32
CA LEU A 26 3.50 6.33 3.20
C LEU A 26 2.13 6.82 2.74
N ASP A 27 2.02 8.13 2.56
CA ASP A 27 0.86 8.80 2.02
C ASP A 27 1.01 9.13 0.53
N ILE A 28 -0.12 9.39 -0.13
CA ILE A 28 -0.11 9.84 -1.53
C ILE A 28 0.53 11.23 -1.60
N GLY A 29 1.58 11.36 -2.40
CA GLY A 29 2.34 12.60 -2.58
C GLY A 29 3.67 12.60 -1.84
N ASP A 30 3.91 11.62 -0.96
CA ASP A 30 5.22 11.43 -0.35
C ASP A 30 6.28 11.05 -1.40
N ASN A 31 7.53 11.39 -1.09
CA ASN A 31 8.65 10.93 -1.90
C ASN A 31 8.75 9.41 -1.81
N ALA A 32 8.91 8.76 -2.96
CA ALA A 32 9.14 7.32 -3.02
C ALA A 32 10.41 6.94 -2.24
N PRO A 33 10.39 5.85 -1.44
CA PRO A 33 11.60 5.33 -0.83
C PRO A 33 12.62 4.93 -1.88
N LYS A 34 13.86 5.39 -1.72
CA LYS A 34 14.97 5.01 -2.59
C LYS A 34 15.59 3.70 -2.12
N TRP A 35 16.10 2.93 -3.08
CA TRP A 35 16.91 1.74 -2.86
C TRP A 35 18.21 1.83 -3.64
N GLU A 36 19.26 1.20 -3.14
CA GLU A 36 20.57 1.20 -3.81
C GLU A 36 20.94 -0.17 -4.40
N LYS A 37 20.49 -1.25 -3.76
CA LYS A 37 20.96 -2.62 -4.05
C LYS A 37 19.82 -3.62 -4.05
N LEU A 38 18.87 -3.44 -4.97
CA LEU A 38 17.80 -4.43 -5.15
C LEU A 38 18.31 -5.57 -6.05
N PRO A 39 18.33 -6.83 -5.57
CA PRO A 39 18.71 -7.96 -6.41
C PRO A 39 17.71 -8.15 -7.55
N SER A 40 18.21 -8.34 -8.77
CA SER A 40 17.40 -8.67 -9.94
C SER A 40 17.41 -10.16 -10.25
N ILE A 41 16.52 -10.59 -11.15
CA ILE A 41 16.49 -11.95 -11.71
C ILE A 41 17.72 -12.32 -12.57
N THR A 42 18.65 -11.37 -12.74
CA THR A 42 19.89 -11.56 -13.52
C THR A 42 21.15 -11.50 -12.64
N ASP A 43 21.00 -11.64 -11.32
CA ASP A 43 22.08 -11.54 -10.32
C ASP A 43 22.82 -10.19 -10.31
N LYS A 44 22.20 -9.15 -10.88
CA LYS A 44 22.68 -7.77 -10.82
C LYS A 44 21.92 -6.96 -9.79
N GLU A 45 22.59 -6.01 -9.16
CA GLU A 45 21.96 -5.01 -8.30
C GLU A 45 21.36 -3.87 -9.15
N ILE A 46 20.15 -3.45 -8.80
CA ILE A 46 19.46 -2.31 -9.40
C ILE A 46 19.24 -1.26 -8.32
N ALA A 47 19.63 0.00 -8.60
CA ALA A 47 19.38 1.17 -7.75
C ALA A 47 18.20 2.00 -8.27
N PHE A 48 17.57 2.78 -7.40
CA PHE A 48 16.49 3.71 -7.75
C PHE A 48 16.92 4.69 -8.85
N ASP A 49 18.12 5.24 -8.72
CA ASP A 49 18.65 6.26 -9.63
C ASP A 49 19.02 5.71 -11.02
N HIS A 50 18.98 4.38 -11.23
CA HIS A 50 19.13 3.79 -12.57
C HIS A 50 17.98 4.15 -13.53
N PHE A 51 16.86 4.68 -13.02
CA PHE A 51 15.67 5.02 -13.81
C PHE A 51 15.47 6.53 -14.00
N LYS A 52 16.45 7.36 -13.63
CA LYS A 52 16.30 8.83 -13.55
C LYS A 52 16.05 9.52 -14.89
N GLU A 53 16.40 8.90 -16.01
CA GLU A 53 16.08 9.42 -17.35
C GLU A 53 14.60 9.31 -17.71
N HIS A 54 13.85 8.46 -16.99
CA HIS A 54 12.42 8.29 -17.21
C HIS A 54 11.62 9.30 -16.39
N LYS A 55 10.55 9.83 -17.00
CA LYS A 55 9.66 10.80 -16.34
C LYS A 55 8.85 10.19 -15.19
N ILE A 56 8.56 8.90 -15.28
CA ILE A 56 7.72 8.16 -14.34
C ILE A 56 8.35 6.79 -14.14
N LEU A 57 8.46 6.38 -12.88
CA LEU A 57 8.80 5.02 -12.48
C LEU A 57 7.58 4.40 -11.78
N VAL A 58 7.09 3.28 -12.30
CA VAL A 58 6.02 2.50 -11.66
C VAL A 58 6.66 1.27 -11.01
N VAL A 59 6.45 1.10 -9.70
CA VAL A 59 6.93 -0.05 -8.94
C VAL A 59 5.73 -0.91 -8.55
N ALA A 60 5.64 -2.12 -9.11
CA ALA A 60 4.59 -3.08 -8.79
C ALA A 60 5.15 -4.18 -7.89
N PHE A 61 4.61 -4.30 -6.67
CA PHE A 61 4.92 -5.42 -5.79
C PHE A 61 4.03 -6.61 -6.14
N THR A 62 4.65 -7.75 -6.47
CA THR A 62 3.96 -8.99 -6.85
C THR A 62 4.65 -10.19 -6.23
N CYS A 63 3.96 -11.34 -6.20
CA CYS A 63 4.53 -12.61 -5.76
C CYS A 63 3.80 -13.81 -6.34
N ASN A 64 4.51 -14.94 -6.43
CA ASN A 64 3.96 -16.19 -6.99
C ASN A 64 2.96 -16.89 -6.07
N SER A 65 2.91 -16.52 -4.78
CA SER A 65 2.09 -17.20 -3.77
C SER A 65 0.75 -16.51 -3.50
N CYS A 66 0.55 -15.28 -3.98
CA CYS A 66 -0.71 -14.56 -3.81
C CYS A 66 -1.61 -14.79 -5.04
N PRO A 67 -2.78 -15.43 -4.90
CA PRO A 67 -3.66 -15.68 -6.04
C PRO A 67 -4.10 -14.38 -6.73
N TYR A 68 -4.31 -13.30 -5.97
CA TYR A 68 -4.63 -12.00 -6.55
C TYR A 68 -3.47 -11.38 -7.33
N ALA A 69 -2.22 -11.62 -6.94
CA ALA A 69 -1.07 -11.13 -7.69
C ALA A 69 -0.97 -11.85 -9.04
N VAL A 70 -1.17 -13.18 -9.03
CA VAL A 70 -1.20 -14.02 -10.24
C VAL A 70 -2.32 -13.58 -11.19
N ASP A 71 -3.53 -13.35 -10.70
CA ASP A 71 -4.67 -12.90 -11.51
C ASP A 71 -4.41 -11.55 -12.23
N TYR A 72 -3.49 -10.73 -11.72
CA TYR A 72 -3.15 -9.43 -12.29
C TYR A 72 -1.99 -9.46 -13.30
N GLU A 73 -1.28 -10.58 -13.43
CA GLU A 73 -0.08 -10.68 -14.27
C GLU A 73 -0.37 -10.31 -15.74
N ASP A 74 -1.44 -10.84 -16.34
CA ASP A 74 -1.83 -10.52 -17.72
C ASP A 74 -2.08 -9.03 -17.95
N ARG A 75 -2.61 -8.33 -16.93
CA ARG A 75 -2.84 -6.88 -16.99
C ARG A 75 -1.53 -6.10 -16.92
N LEU A 76 -0.59 -6.53 -16.08
CA LEU A 76 0.74 -5.93 -16.00
C LEU A 76 1.52 -6.13 -17.31
N VAL A 77 1.43 -7.32 -17.91
CA VAL A 77 2.03 -7.63 -19.21
C VAL A 77 1.42 -6.77 -20.33
N ALA A 78 0.11 -6.54 -20.31
CA ALA A 78 -0.55 -5.64 -21.26
C ALA A 78 -0.14 -4.17 -21.06
N PHE A 79 0.02 -3.73 -19.81
CA PHE A 79 0.45 -2.36 -19.48
C PHE A 79 1.90 -2.06 -19.88
N ALA A 80 2.79 -3.06 -19.81
CA ALA A 80 4.21 -2.90 -20.12
C ALA A 80 4.54 -2.81 -21.64
N LYS A 81 3.54 -2.97 -22.51
CA LYS A 81 3.67 -2.86 -23.97
C LYS A 81 3.39 -1.43 -24.43
#